data_AF-A0A2M9M5D3-F1
#
_entry.id   AF-A0A2M9M5D3-F1
#
_cell.length_a   1.000
_cell.length_b   1.000
_cell.length_c   1.000
_cell.angle_alpha   90.00
_cell.angle_beta   90.00
_cell.angle_gamma   90.00
#
_symmetry.space_group_name_H-M   'P 1'
#
loop_
_entity.id
_entity.type
_entity.pdbx_description
1 polymer ?
#
loop_
_entity_poly.entity_id
_entity_poly.type
_entity_poly.pdbx_seq_one_letter_code
_entity_poly.pdbx_strand_id
1 'polypeptide(L)'
;MPATAMVPVAQIFRSDVPGPWWPADIDLLQILWCPNEHWDPPAPQADISPVVELRWRRAADVLSPLSTLPSPSRWEEDGYLPRACAITPEQVTDFPFREELPAELHPRLEELVRATGDGGDAITRLAGWKLGGWPTWHLTQPATFACEDCGTAMTLLFTVASDDETGVIIGRWGDLRIFTCPADHRHGFRVDQH
;
A
#
# COMPACT_ATOMS: atom_id res chain seq x y z
N MET A 1 21.96 11.95 10.12
CA MET A 1 21.36 11.32 11.32
C MET A 1 21.81 9.86 11.39
N PRO A 2 21.97 9.23 12.57
CA PRO A 2 22.37 7.82 12.66
C PRO A 2 21.30 6.89 12.06
N ALA A 3 21.62 5.67 11.66
CA ALA A 3 20.60 4.72 11.22
C ALA A 3 19.60 4.39 12.36
N THR A 4 18.38 3.97 12.01
CA THR A 4 17.39 3.42 12.94
C THR A 4 16.81 2.15 12.35
N ALA A 5 16.28 1.25 13.19
CA ALA A 5 15.63 0.03 12.71
C ALA A 5 14.36 0.38 11.93
N MET A 6 14.14 -0.31 10.81
CA MET A 6 12.84 -0.33 10.14
C MET A 6 11.85 -1.16 10.95
N VAL A 7 10.58 -0.80 10.88
CA VAL A 7 9.49 -1.52 11.56
C VAL A 7 8.64 -2.28 10.53
N PRO A 8 8.10 -3.45 10.87
CA PRO A 8 7.21 -4.18 9.99
C PRO A 8 5.84 -3.48 9.93
N VAL A 9 5.36 -3.25 8.71
CA VAL A 9 4.01 -2.70 8.44
C VAL A 9 3.04 -3.83 8.18
N ALA A 10 3.41 -4.75 7.30
CA ALA A 10 2.61 -5.91 6.98
C ALA A 10 3.51 -7.12 6.67
N GLN A 11 3.05 -8.30 7.08
CA GLN A 11 3.59 -9.57 6.65
C GLN A 11 2.43 -10.44 6.18
N ILE A 12 2.41 -10.75 4.88
CA ILE A 12 1.26 -11.37 4.23
C ILE A 12 1.71 -12.67 3.60
N PHE A 13 1.00 -13.75 3.90
CA PHE A 13 1.20 -15.05 3.25
C PHE A 13 0.23 -15.22 2.08
N ARG A 14 0.70 -15.89 1.04
CA ARG A 14 -0.12 -16.22 -0.14
C ARG A 14 -1.35 -17.07 0.18
N SER A 15 -1.25 -17.92 1.20
CA SER A 15 -2.37 -18.73 1.67
C SER A 15 -3.53 -17.89 2.21
N ASP A 16 -3.20 -16.73 2.81
CA ASP A 16 -4.18 -15.90 3.50
C ASP A 16 -4.87 -14.95 2.52
N VAL A 17 -4.14 -14.48 1.51
CA VAL A 17 -4.64 -13.51 0.52
C VAL A 17 -4.26 -13.96 -0.90
N PRO A 18 -4.96 -14.96 -1.49
CA PRO A 18 -4.65 -15.49 -2.80
C PRO A 18 -5.08 -14.53 -3.93
N GLY A 19 -4.26 -14.41 -4.98
CA GLY A 19 -4.59 -13.57 -6.13
C GLY A 19 -3.45 -13.38 -7.14
N PRO A 20 -3.62 -12.50 -8.13
CA PRO A 20 -2.66 -12.29 -9.22
C PRO A 20 -1.42 -11.47 -8.83
N TRP A 21 -1.37 -10.90 -7.62
CA TRP A 21 -0.25 -10.09 -7.12
C TRP A 21 0.99 -10.91 -6.71
N TRP A 22 0.89 -12.24 -6.66
CA TRP A 22 2.00 -13.09 -6.24
C TRP A 22 2.95 -13.43 -7.39
N PRO A 23 4.26 -13.17 -7.23
CA PRO A 23 5.26 -13.67 -8.16
C PRO A 23 5.33 -15.20 -8.17
N ALA A 24 5.88 -15.77 -9.24
CA ALA A 24 6.16 -17.20 -9.31
C ALA A 24 7.08 -17.62 -8.15
N ASP A 25 6.77 -18.76 -7.53
CA ASP A 25 7.53 -19.34 -6.42
C ASP A 25 7.70 -18.44 -5.19
N ILE A 26 6.87 -17.41 -5.00
CA ILE A 26 6.85 -16.53 -3.82
C ILE A 26 5.52 -16.73 -3.07
N ASP A 27 5.61 -16.85 -1.75
CA ASP A 27 4.47 -17.09 -0.85
C ASP A 27 4.48 -16.20 0.42
N LEU A 28 5.45 -15.28 0.52
CA LEU A 28 5.57 -14.31 1.61
C LEU A 28 5.93 -12.91 1.07
N LEU A 29 5.11 -11.92 1.40
CA LEU A 29 5.38 -10.50 1.21
C LEU A 29 5.60 -9.85 2.57
N GLN A 30 6.71 -9.11 2.73
CA GLN A 30 6.94 -8.26 3.90
C GLN A 30 7.09 -6.81 3.44
N ILE A 31 6.36 -5.93 4.09
CA ILE A 31 6.42 -4.48 3.92
C ILE A 31 6.99 -3.92 5.20
N LEU A 32 8.12 -3.22 5.09
CA LEU A 32 8.75 -2.53 6.20
C LEU A 32 8.85 -1.04 5.86
N TRP A 33 8.93 -0.20 6.87
CA TRP A 33 9.28 1.21 6.64
C TRP A 33 10.18 1.79 7.73
N CYS A 34 10.83 2.91 7.43
CA CYS A 34 11.40 3.76 8.46
C CYS A 34 10.24 4.41 9.24
N PRO A 35 10.21 4.33 10.58
CA PRO A 35 9.11 4.93 11.36
C PRO A 35 9.27 6.45 11.51
N ASN A 36 9.95 7.12 10.58
CA ASN A 36 10.18 8.57 10.59
C ASN A 36 9.77 9.16 9.25
N GLU A 37 9.27 10.39 9.24
CA GLU A 37 8.98 11.09 8.00
C GLU A 37 10.27 11.57 7.34
N HIS A 38 10.31 11.44 6.01
CA HIS A 38 11.38 11.96 5.19
C HIS A 38 10.84 12.97 4.20
N TRP A 39 11.50 14.13 4.13
CA TRP A 39 11.26 15.17 3.15
C TRP A 39 12.22 15.00 1.98
N ASP A 40 11.69 14.99 0.76
CA ASP A 40 12.36 14.72 -0.51
C ASP A 40 13.26 13.46 -0.47
N PRO A 41 12.76 12.31 0.01
CA PRO A 41 13.53 11.07 -0.07
C PRO A 41 13.85 10.72 -1.54
N PRO A 42 14.97 10.04 -1.80
CA PRO A 42 15.29 9.61 -3.16
C PRO A 42 14.17 8.69 -3.69
N ALA A 43 13.95 8.72 -5.00
CA ALA A 43 13.14 7.72 -5.68
C ALA A 43 13.55 6.31 -5.21
N PRO A 44 12.59 5.40 -4.96
CA PRO A 44 11.20 5.42 -5.44
C PRO A 44 10.15 5.98 -4.47
N GLN A 45 10.56 6.71 -3.42
CA GLN A 45 9.67 7.16 -2.35
C GLN A 45 8.82 8.39 -2.77
N ALA A 46 7.77 8.69 -2.01
CA ALA A 46 6.98 9.91 -2.20
C ALA A 46 7.62 11.12 -1.50
N ASP A 47 7.34 12.33 -1.99
CA ASP A 47 8.03 13.59 -1.59
C ASP A 47 8.04 13.84 -0.07
N ILE A 48 6.99 13.44 0.63
CA ILE A 48 6.93 13.46 2.10
C ILE A 48 6.35 12.12 2.53
N SER A 49 7.20 11.20 3.00
CA SER A 49 6.78 9.83 3.32
C SER A 49 7.75 9.09 4.24
N PRO A 50 7.34 8.00 4.89
CA PRO A 50 8.26 7.04 5.46
C PRO A 50 9.00 6.31 4.33
N VAL A 51 10.28 5.99 4.53
CA VAL A 51 11.02 5.20 3.53
C VAL A 51 10.57 3.74 3.60
N VAL A 52 9.91 3.27 2.53
CA VAL A 52 9.39 1.91 2.40
C VAL A 52 10.44 0.95 1.87
N GLU A 53 10.38 -0.30 2.33
CA GLU A 53 11.14 -1.44 1.83
C GLU A 53 10.19 -2.63 1.59
N LEU A 54 10.30 -3.25 0.42
CA LEU A 54 9.56 -4.46 0.07
C LEU A 54 10.48 -5.68 0.08
N ARG A 55 10.00 -6.80 0.65
CA ARG A 55 10.69 -8.09 0.60
C ARG A 55 9.74 -9.17 0.08
N TRP A 56 10.00 -9.65 -1.11
CA TRP A 56 9.40 -10.86 -1.66
C TRP A 56 10.25 -12.08 -1.26
N ARG A 57 9.62 -13.09 -0.67
CA ARG A 57 10.32 -14.28 -0.15
C ARG A 57 9.53 -15.55 -0.37
N ARG A 58 10.26 -16.67 -0.35
CA ARG A 58 9.69 -17.94 0.08
C ARG A 58 9.70 -18.00 1.59
N ALA A 59 8.55 -18.27 2.21
CA ALA A 59 8.42 -18.45 3.65
C ALA A 59 9.37 -19.53 4.15
N ALA A 60 9.51 -20.62 3.38
CA ALA A 60 10.44 -21.71 3.69
C ALA A 60 11.92 -21.30 3.70
N ASP A 61 12.29 -20.21 3.02
CA ASP A 61 13.68 -19.70 3.01
C ASP A 61 13.98 -18.80 4.24
N VAL A 62 12.98 -18.48 5.07
CA VAL A 62 13.16 -17.71 6.30
C VAL A 62 13.59 -18.64 7.43
N LEU A 63 14.87 -19.02 7.42
CA LEU A 63 15.42 -20.05 8.32
C LEU A 63 15.65 -19.56 9.76
N SER A 64 15.88 -18.25 9.95
CA SER A 64 16.25 -17.65 11.23
C SER A 64 15.40 -16.41 11.51
N PRO A 65 14.09 -16.55 11.77
CA PRO A 65 13.24 -15.42 12.15
C PRO A 65 13.69 -14.83 13.49
N LEU A 66 13.60 -13.51 13.63
CA LEU A 66 13.90 -12.83 14.88
C LEU A 66 12.78 -13.11 15.89
N SER A 67 13.13 -13.61 17.08
CA SER A 67 12.20 -13.76 18.20
C SER A 67 11.90 -12.43 18.90
N THR A 68 12.77 -11.44 18.72
CA THR A 68 12.62 -10.08 19.26
C THR A 68 12.96 -9.10 18.15
N LEU A 69 11.99 -8.30 17.75
CA LEU A 69 12.20 -7.28 16.73
C LEU A 69 13.10 -6.18 17.27
N PRO A 70 14.06 -5.66 16.48
CA PRO A 70 14.87 -4.53 16.89
C PRO A 70 13.98 -3.30 17.09
N SER A 71 14.07 -2.68 18.26
CA SER A 71 13.34 -1.44 18.53
C SER A 71 13.95 -0.28 17.74
N PRO A 72 13.14 0.56 17.08
CA PRO A 72 13.65 1.76 16.45
C PRO A 72 14.22 2.69 17.54
N SER A 73 15.38 3.28 17.27
CA SER A 73 16.01 4.26 18.17
C SER A 73 15.34 5.64 18.12
N ARG A 74 14.58 5.89 17.05
CA ARG A 74 13.86 7.13 16.75
C ARG A 74 12.66 6.82 15.87
N TRP A 75 11.54 7.47 16.14
CA TRP A 75 10.31 7.38 15.38
C TRP A 75 9.50 8.67 15.56
N GLU A 76 8.62 8.98 14.61
CA GLU A 76 7.58 9.99 14.77
C GLU A 76 6.52 9.47 15.73
N GLU A 77 6.15 10.27 16.73
CA GLU A 77 5.15 9.86 17.73
C GLU A 77 3.76 9.68 17.13
N ASP A 78 3.49 10.35 16.00
CA ASP A 78 2.15 10.58 15.50
C ASP A 78 1.72 9.68 14.32
N GLY A 79 2.35 8.52 14.05
CA GLY A 79 1.71 7.60 13.08
C GLY A 79 2.48 6.49 12.37
N TYR A 80 3.81 6.53 12.31
CA TYR A 80 4.58 5.54 11.51
C TYR A 80 5.03 4.31 12.31
N LEU A 81 4.41 4.05 13.47
CA LEU A 81 4.70 2.90 14.30
C LEU A 81 3.44 2.02 14.46
N PRO A 82 3.22 1.06 13.54
CA PRO A 82 2.05 0.19 13.59
C PRO A 82 1.99 -0.64 14.88
N ARG A 83 0.79 -0.79 15.43
CA ARG A 83 0.50 -1.72 16.52
C ARG A 83 0.45 -3.13 15.96
N ALA A 84 1.10 -4.07 16.63
CA ALA A 84 1.05 -5.47 16.24
C ALA A 84 -0.38 -6.02 16.36
N CYS A 85 -0.93 -6.49 15.24
CA CYS A 85 -2.26 -7.09 15.16
C CYS A 85 -2.28 -8.24 14.15
N ALA A 86 -3.28 -9.12 14.27
CA ALA A 86 -3.63 -10.07 13.22
C ALA A 86 -4.74 -9.45 12.36
N ILE A 87 -4.68 -9.68 11.05
CA ILE A 87 -5.68 -9.21 10.10
C ILE A 87 -6.55 -10.38 9.64
N THR A 88 -7.84 -10.14 9.46
CA THR A 88 -8.74 -11.06 8.76
C THR A 88 -9.00 -10.49 7.38
N PRO A 89 -8.55 -11.14 6.29
CA PRO A 89 -8.76 -10.62 4.95
C PRO A 89 -10.21 -10.82 4.49
N GLU A 90 -10.75 -9.82 3.79
CA GLU A 90 -12.02 -9.89 3.09
C GLU A 90 -11.78 -9.68 1.59
N GLN A 91 -12.39 -10.55 0.77
CA GLN A 91 -12.35 -10.36 -0.68
C GLN A 91 -13.45 -9.42 -1.11
N VAL A 92 -13.06 -8.29 -1.70
CA VAL A 92 -13.96 -7.26 -2.21
C VAL A 92 -13.78 -7.06 -3.71
N THR A 93 -14.86 -6.66 -4.38
CA THR A 93 -14.79 -6.18 -5.76
C THR A 93 -14.44 -4.70 -5.75
N ASP A 94 -13.38 -4.34 -6.45
CA ASP A 94 -12.84 -2.99 -6.50
C ASP A 94 -12.86 -2.44 -7.93
N PHE A 95 -13.02 -1.13 -8.08
CA PHE A 95 -13.23 -0.46 -9.37
C PHE A 95 -12.22 0.66 -9.59
N PRO A 96 -11.87 0.98 -10.86
CA PRO A 96 -11.08 2.17 -11.16
C PRO A 96 -11.72 3.42 -10.55
N PHE A 97 -10.90 4.40 -10.20
CA PHE A 97 -11.41 5.66 -9.68
C PHE A 97 -12.34 6.32 -10.69
N ARG A 98 -13.37 7.03 -10.23
CA ARG A 98 -14.44 7.58 -11.10
C ARG A 98 -13.92 8.36 -12.33
N GLU A 99 -12.82 9.12 -12.20
CA GLU A 99 -12.20 9.87 -13.31
C GLU A 99 -11.53 8.96 -14.36
N GLU A 100 -11.25 7.71 -14.02
CA GLU A 100 -10.70 6.67 -14.93
C GLU A 100 -11.81 5.83 -15.59
N LEU A 101 -13.06 5.96 -15.13
CA LEU A 101 -14.19 5.26 -15.72
C LEU A 101 -14.64 5.93 -17.03
N PRO A 102 -15.14 5.15 -18.00
CA PRO A 102 -15.84 5.70 -19.16
C PRO A 102 -16.96 6.66 -18.76
N ALA A 103 -17.08 7.78 -19.48
CA ALA A 103 -18.02 8.86 -19.16
C ALA A 103 -19.49 8.38 -19.14
N GLU A 104 -19.82 7.32 -19.89
CA GLU A 104 -21.14 6.72 -19.94
C GLU A 104 -21.55 6.07 -18.61
N LEU A 105 -20.58 5.71 -17.76
CA LEU A 105 -20.81 5.06 -16.47
C LEU A 105 -20.99 6.06 -15.32
N HIS A 106 -20.58 7.32 -15.49
CA HIS A 106 -20.59 8.33 -14.41
C HIS A 106 -21.99 8.55 -13.82
N PRO A 107 -23.08 8.71 -14.61
CA PRO A 107 -24.41 8.93 -14.05
C PRO A 107 -24.90 7.75 -13.18
N ARG A 108 -24.54 6.52 -13.59
CA ARG A 108 -24.94 5.31 -12.85
C ARG A 108 -24.13 5.17 -11.56
N LEU A 109 -22.85 5.53 -11.59
CA LEU A 109 -22.01 5.58 -10.40
C LEU A 109 -22.57 6.59 -9.38
N GLU A 110 -22.93 7.80 -9.81
CA GLU A 110 -23.51 8.81 -8.92
C GLU A 110 -24.80 8.34 -8.23
N GLU A 111 -25.64 7.59 -8.94
CA GLU A 111 -26.85 6.99 -8.38
C GLU A 111 -26.52 5.93 -7.32
N LEU A 112 -25.55 5.06 -7.60
CA LEU A 112 -25.09 4.02 -6.67
C LEU A 112 -24.48 4.64 -5.40
N VAL A 113 -23.60 5.62 -5.55
CA VAL A 113 -22.97 6.36 -4.44
C VAL A 113 -24.02 7.04 -3.56
N ARG A 114 -25.07 7.62 -4.17
CA ARG A 114 -26.16 8.22 -3.40
C ARG A 114 -26.98 7.17 -2.63
N ALA A 115 -27.14 5.98 -3.19
CA ALA A 115 -27.88 4.88 -2.56
C ALA A 115 -27.14 4.21 -1.40
N THR A 116 -25.80 4.26 -1.36
CA THR A 116 -24.98 3.65 -0.30
C THR A 116 -24.95 4.44 1.01
N GLY A 117 -25.47 5.67 1.04
CA GLY A 117 -26.02 6.28 2.26
C GLY A 117 -25.13 7.23 3.08
N ASP A 118 -23.89 7.50 2.68
CA ASP A 118 -23.01 8.47 3.35
C ASP A 118 -22.59 9.66 2.47
N GLY A 119 -22.92 9.63 1.17
CA GLY A 119 -22.54 10.66 0.20
C GLY A 119 -21.06 10.64 -0.20
N GLY A 120 -20.27 9.72 0.36
CA GLY A 120 -18.91 9.43 -0.05
C GLY A 120 -18.89 8.41 -1.20
N ASP A 121 -17.93 8.53 -2.11
CA ASP A 121 -17.78 7.54 -3.19
C ASP A 121 -17.19 6.23 -2.65
N ALA A 122 -18.00 5.47 -1.92
CA ALA A 122 -17.65 4.18 -1.34
C ALA A 122 -17.52 3.05 -2.40
N ILE A 123 -17.78 3.36 -3.68
CA ILE A 123 -17.72 2.39 -4.77
C ILE A 123 -16.36 2.41 -5.45
N THR A 124 -15.82 3.59 -5.76
CA THR A 124 -14.51 3.75 -6.41
C THR A 124 -13.42 4.23 -5.44
N ARG A 125 -13.77 4.50 -4.17
CA ARG A 125 -12.82 4.78 -3.09
C ARG A 125 -13.04 3.83 -1.92
N LEU A 126 -12.63 2.58 -2.11
CA LEU A 126 -12.54 1.64 -1.00
C LEU A 126 -11.52 2.15 0.02
N ALA A 127 -11.99 2.42 1.23
CA ALA A 127 -11.17 2.85 2.36
C ALA A 127 -10.42 1.67 2.99
N GLY A 128 -9.39 2.00 3.77
CA GLY A 128 -8.64 1.02 4.54
C GLY A 128 -7.47 0.40 3.77
N TRP A 129 -6.99 -0.72 4.29
CA TRP A 129 -5.82 -1.41 3.78
C TRP A 129 -6.21 -2.41 2.72
N LYS A 130 -5.42 -2.50 1.64
CA LYS A 130 -5.75 -3.34 0.49
C LYS A 130 -4.51 -3.94 -0.14
N LEU A 131 -4.59 -5.21 -0.56
CA LEU A 131 -3.60 -5.86 -1.41
C LEU A 131 -4.20 -6.05 -2.82
N GLY A 132 -3.61 -5.38 -3.80
CA GLY A 132 -4.10 -5.31 -5.18
C GLY A 132 -5.24 -4.30 -5.37
N GLY A 133 -6.09 -4.54 -6.36
CA GLY A 133 -7.22 -3.66 -6.71
C GLY A 133 -6.80 -2.41 -7.48
N TRP A 134 -7.54 -1.33 -7.28
CA TRP A 134 -7.40 -0.07 -7.98
C TRP A 134 -6.96 1.06 -7.03
N PRO A 135 -6.07 1.97 -7.47
CA PRO A 135 -5.74 3.15 -6.69
C PRO A 135 -6.91 4.15 -6.67
N THR A 136 -6.98 4.99 -5.65
CA THR A 136 -7.91 6.13 -5.63
C THR A 136 -7.16 7.41 -5.98
N TRP A 137 -7.78 8.40 -6.61
CA TRP A 137 -7.10 9.67 -6.92
C TRP A 137 -7.86 10.86 -6.35
N HIS A 138 -8.40 10.69 -5.15
CA HIS A 138 -9.34 11.67 -4.61
C HIS A 138 -8.71 13.01 -4.17
N LEU A 139 -7.38 13.07 -4.10
CA LEU A 139 -6.60 14.28 -3.79
C LEU A 139 -5.70 14.73 -4.96
N THR A 140 -5.60 13.94 -6.03
CA THR A 140 -4.68 14.16 -7.15
C THR A 140 -5.31 13.74 -8.48
N GLN A 141 -4.62 13.95 -9.59
CA GLN A 141 -5.09 13.42 -10.88
C GLN A 141 -4.67 11.95 -11.03
N PRO A 142 -5.47 11.11 -11.72
CA PRO A 142 -5.06 9.76 -12.07
C PRO A 142 -3.69 9.73 -12.73
N ALA A 143 -2.81 8.88 -12.21
CA ALA A 143 -1.45 8.72 -12.70
C ALA A 143 -1.16 7.27 -13.08
N THR A 144 -0.37 7.09 -14.13
CA THR A 144 0.20 5.79 -14.48
C THR A 144 1.70 5.87 -14.35
N PHE A 145 2.28 4.98 -13.55
CA PHE A 145 3.72 4.89 -13.38
C PHE A 145 4.29 3.86 -14.36
N ALA A 146 5.29 4.25 -15.15
CA ALA A 146 6.04 3.31 -15.97
C ALA A 146 7.20 2.73 -15.13
N CYS A 147 7.39 1.41 -15.18
CA CYS A 147 8.54 0.76 -14.57
C CYS A 147 9.84 1.26 -15.21
N GLU A 148 10.80 1.71 -14.41
CA GLU A 148 12.08 2.23 -14.91
C GLU A 148 12.92 1.16 -15.63
N ASP A 149 12.75 -0.11 -15.26
CA ASP A 149 13.52 -1.23 -15.82
C ASP A 149 12.98 -1.71 -17.18
N CYS A 150 11.66 -1.75 -17.37
CA CYS A 150 11.05 -2.37 -18.55
C CYS A 150 9.94 -1.55 -19.24
N GLY A 151 9.59 -0.38 -18.70
CA GLY A 151 8.58 0.52 -19.26
C GLY A 151 7.13 0.05 -19.10
N THR A 152 6.88 -1.14 -18.55
CA THR A 152 5.52 -1.65 -18.29
C THR A 152 4.82 -0.77 -17.26
N ALA A 153 3.54 -0.48 -17.50
CA ALA A 153 2.70 0.23 -16.54
C ALA A 153 2.65 -0.56 -15.22
N MET A 154 3.01 0.09 -14.13
CA MET A 154 3.00 -0.48 -12.80
C MET A 154 1.56 -0.58 -12.29
N THR A 155 1.30 -1.57 -11.44
CA THR A 155 -0.02 -1.83 -10.86
C THR A 155 0.03 -1.59 -9.36
N LEU A 156 -1.11 -1.21 -8.76
CA LEU A 156 -1.23 -1.11 -7.31
C LEU A 156 -0.94 -2.47 -6.68
N LEU A 157 0.04 -2.52 -5.79
CA LEU A 157 0.31 -3.67 -4.93
C LEU A 157 -0.39 -3.51 -3.59
N PHE A 158 -0.19 -2.40 -2.90
CA PHE A 158 -0.68 -2.25 -1.53
C PHE A 158 -1.13 -0.83 -1.23
N THR A 159 -2.22 -0.69 -0.49
CA THR A 159 -2.66 0.57 0.13
C THR A 159 -2.59 0.42 1.65
N VAL A 160 -1.98 1.41 2.30
CA VAL A 160 -1.96 1.59 3.76
C VAL A 160 -2.74 2.88 4.04
N ALA A 161 -3.90 2.78 4.65
CA ALA A 161 -4.68 3.95 5.04
C ALA A 161 -4.42 4.29 6.52
N SER A 162 -4.64 5.54 6.89
CA SER A 162 -4.67 5.91 8.30
C SER A 162 -5.87 5.26 8.99
N ASP A 163 -5.66 4.69 10.18
CA ASP A 163 -6.71 4.11 11.00
C ASP A 163 -6.31 3.99 12.48
N ASP A 164 -7.32 3.99 13.36
CA ASP A 164 -7.12 3.94 14.81
C ASP A 164 -6.77 2.52 15.31
N GLU A 165 -7.21 1.48 14.59
CA GLU A 165 -7.06 0.08 14.97
C GLU A 165 -5.58 -0.36 14.95
N THR A 166 -4.89 -0.06 13.86
CA THR A 166 -3.45 -0.28 13.67
C THR A 166 -2.63 0.86 14.27
N GLY A 167 -3.23 2.02 14.50
CA GLY A 167 -2.55 3.23 14.97
C GLY A 167 -1.63 3.85 13.91
N VAL A 168 -1.79 3.45 12.65
CA VAL A 168 -1.08 4.06 11.53
C VAL A 168 -1.73 5.37 11.16
N ILE A 169 -0.94 6.41 11.03
CA ILE A 169 -1.38 7.71 10.51
C ILE A 169 -0.41 8.13 9.41
N ILE A 170 -0.95 8.36 8.22
CA ILE A 170 -0.23 8.82 7.04
C ILE A 170 -0.55 10.30 6.84
N GLY A 171 0.45 11.17 6.98
CA GLY A 171 0.28 12.62 6.80
C GLY A 171 -0.91 13.18 7.59
N ARG A 172 -1.90 13.76 6.90
CA ARG A 172 -3.11 14.33 7.51
C ARG A 172 -4.30 13.38 7.38
N TRP A 173 -4.18 12.16 7.94
CA TRP A 173 -5.19 11.10 7.84
C TRP A 173 -5.44 10.61 6.42
N GLY A 174 -4.34 10.49 5.69
CA GLY A 174 -4.29 10.08 4.30
C GLY A 174 -4.06 8.58 4.11
N ASP A 175 -3.57 8.25 2.92
CA ASP A 175 -3.18 6.90 2.53
C ASP A 175 -1.87 6.88 1.73
N LEU A 176 -1.11 5.80 1.91
CA LEU A 176 0.13 5.52 1.20
C LEU A 176 -0.09 4.31 0.29
N ARG A 177 0.34 4.42 -0.96
CA ARG A 177 0.18 3.40 -1.98
C ARG A 177 1.52 2.97 -2.52
N ILE A 178 1.62 1.67 -2.77
CA ILE A 178 2.81 1.03 -3.31
C ILE A 178 2.43 0.40 -4.64
N PHE A 179 3.10 0.82 -5.70
CA PHE A 179 2.95 0.29 -7.05
C PHE A 179 4.15 -0.58 -7.41
N THR A 180 3.93 -1.69 -8.09
CA THR A 180 5.02 -2.59 -8.54
C THR A 180 4.91 -2.92 -10.02
N CYS A 181 6.04 -3.28 -10.62
CA CYS A 181 6.04 -3.84 -11.97
C CYS A 181 5.31 -5.19 -12.00
N PRO A 182 4.28 -5.37 -12.82
CA PRO A 182 3.60 -6.67 -12.94
C PRO A 182 4.41 -7.70 -13.76
N ALA A 183 5.43 -7.26 -14.51
CA ALA A 183 6.23 -8.15 -15.35
C ALA A 183 7.33 -8.89 -14.56
N ASP A 184 7.95 -8.23 -13.59
CA ASP A 184 9.00 -8.82 -12.76
C ASP A 184 9.04 -8.12 -11.38
N HIS A 185 8.86 -8.90 -10.32
CA HIS A 185 8.88 -8.43 -8.94
C HIS A 185 10.25 -7.95 -8.46
N ARG A 186 11.32 -8.22 -9.23
CA ARG A 186 12.68 -7.78 -8.95
C ARG A 186 12.94 -6.36 -9.45
N HIS A 187 12.07 -5.84 -10.32
CA HIS A 187 12.12 -4.45 -10.76
C HIS A 187 11.71 -3.51 -9.62
N GLY A 188 12.01 -2.21 -9.80
CA GLY A 188 11.65 -1.18 -8.84
C GLY A 188 10.15 -1.11 -8.52
N PHE A 189 9.82 -0.63 -7.33
CA PHE A 189 8.48 -0.19 -6.94
C PHE A 189 8.38 1.33 -6.99
N ARG A 190 7.18 1.89 -6.80
CA ARG A 190 6.94 3.34 -6.65
C ARG A 190 6.01 3.57 -5.48
N VAL A 191 6.30 4.57 -4.65
CA VAL A 191 5.44 5.00 -3.55
C VAL A 191 4.75 6.30 -3.91
N ASP A 192 3.51 6.39 -3.50
CA ASP A 192 2.62 7.53 -3.65
C ASP A 192 1.94 7.77 -2.30
N GLN A 193 1.81 9.02 -1.86
CA GLN A 193 1.19 9.37 -0.59
C GLN A 193 0.26 10.55 -0.78
N HIS A 194 -0.94 10.45 -0.19
CA HIS A 194 -1.99 11.46 -0.29
C HIS A 194 -2.72 11.69 1.02
#